data_AF-A0A5K1AMZ4-F1
#
_entry.id   AF-A0A5K1AMZ4-F1
#
_cell.length_a   1.000
_cell.length_b   1.000
_cell.length_c   1.000
_cell.angle_alpha   90.00
_cell.angle_beta   90.00
_cell.angle_gamma   90.00
#
_symmetry.space_group_name_H-M   'P 1'
#
loop_
_entity.id
_entity.type
_entity.pdbx_description
1 polymer ?
#
loop_
_entity_poly.entity_id
_entity_poly.type
_entity_poly.pdbx_seq_one_letter_code
_entity_poly.pdbx_strand_id
1 'polypeptide(L)'
;GSQEREFHLMQKLTSLRKGSDSINEYIGKFKTVCDELSAIGRVVSDKDKVFWLLQGLGSGYQLFLTTMLRPPVSQYKEVVPLLQSYEASQ
;
A
#
# COMPACT_ATOMS: atom_id res chain seq x y z
N GLY A 1 4.55 9.28 23.23
CA GLY A 1 4.47 7.88 23.71
C GLY A 1 4.38 6.89 22.54
N SER A 2 4.60 5.60 22.77
CA SER A 2 4.53 4.57 21.70
C SER A 2 3.17 4.54 20.98
N GLN A 3 2.07 4.84 21.68
CA GLN A 3 0.72 4.93 21.11
C GLN A 3 0.53 6.13 20.16
N GLU A 4 1.07 7.30 20.50
CA GLU A 4 1.01 8.47 19.61
C GLU A 4 1.76 8.21 18.30
N ARG A 5 2.92 7.52 18.40
CA ARG A 5 3.71 7.13 17.23
C ARG A 5 2.96 6.12 16.36
N GLU A 6 2.32 5.12 16.96
CA GLU A 6 1.45 4.17 16.26
C GLU A 6 0.31 4.89 15.52
N PHE A 7 -0.43 5.76 16.21
CA PHE A 7 -1.55 6.49 15.61
C PHE A 7 -1.09 7.36 14.43
N HIS A 8 0.02 8.08 14.61
CA HIS A 8 0.60 8.90 13.56
C HIS A 8 0.99 8.06 12.31
N LEU A 9 1.62 6.91 12.52
CA LEU A 9 2.02 6.03 11.43
C LEU A 9 0.82 5.37 10.72
N MET A 10 -0.20 4.95 11.47
CA MET A 10 -1.44 4.43 10.88
C MET A 10 -2.19 5.51 10.09
N GLN A 11 -2.24 6.75 10.60
CA GLN A 11 -2.79 7.87 9.86
C GLN A 11 -2.01 8.11 8.57
N LYS A 12 -0.67 8.10 8.63
CA LYS A 12 0.21 8.25 7.45
C LYS A 12 -0.01 7.12 6.43
N LEU A 13 -0.17 5.88 6.88
CA LEU A 13 -0.40 4.71 6.03
C LEU A 13 -1.73 4.84 5.25
N THR A 14 -2.82 5.16 5.95
CA THR A 14 -4.17 5.21 5.40
C THR A 14 -4.44 6.46 4.54
N SER A 15 -3.72 7.56 4.81
CA SER A 15 -3.79 8.80 4.03
C SER A 15 -2.80 8.85 2.87
N LEU A 16 -1.88 7.88 2.75
CA LEU A 16 -0.91 7.85 1.66
C LEU A 16 -1.62 7.75 0.31
N ARG A 17 -1.23 8.61 -0.63
CA ARG A 17 -1.73 8.63 -2.01
C ARG A 17 -0.54 8.63 -2.96
N LYS A 18 -0.69 7.98 -4.12
CA LYS A 18 0.28 8.02 -5.22
C LYS A 18 0.43 9.45 -5.74
N GLY A 19 -0.70 10.12 -6.01
CA GLY A 19 -0.68 11.48 -6.56
C GLY A 19 0.17 11.55 -7.84
N SER A 20 1.15 12.46 -7.85
CA SER A 20 2.12 12.63 -8.94
C SER A 20 3.36 11.74 -8.85
N ASP A 21 3.52 10.97 -7.77
CA ASP A 21 4.65 10.04 -7.64
C ASP A 21 4.57 8.94 -8.71
N SER A 22 5.72 8.44 -9.14
CA SER A 22 5.78 7.15 -9.85
C SER A 22 5.30 6.01 -8.95
N ILE A 23 4.88 4.87 -9.53
CA ILE A 23 4.43 3.74 -8.71
C ILE A 23 5.53 3.23 -7.78
N ASN A 24 6.78 3.29 -8.21
CA ASN A 24 7.94 2.85 -7.42
C ASN A 24 8.19 3.76 -6.22
N GLU A 25 8.10 5.07 -6.40
CA GLU A 25 8.22 6.02 -5.30
C GLU A 25 7.07 5.84 -4.29
N TYR A 26 5.85 5.68 -4.79
CA TYR A 26 4.68 5.43 -3.94
C TYR A 26 4.81 4.13 -3.14
N ILE A 27 5.16 3.01 -3.79
CA ILE A 27 5.41 1.72 -3.14
C ILE A 27 6.53 1.85 -2.11
N GLY A 28 7.60 2.58 -2.42
CA GLY A 28 8.70 2.85 -1.50
C GLY A 28 8.24 3.61 -0.25
N LYS A 29 7.47 4.69 -0.41
CA LYS A 29 6.88 5.45 0.71
C LYS A 29 5.96 4.57 1.55
N PHE A 30 5.12 3.76 0.91
CA PHE A 30 4.22 2.83 1.59
C PHE A 30 4.96 1.79 2.42
N LYS A 31 6.00 1.17 1.83
CA LYS A 31 6.85 0.19 2.49
C LYS A 31 7.55 0.78 3.72
N THR A 32 8.10 1.99 3.61
CA THR A 32 8.75 2.66 4.73
C THR A 32 7.80 2.82 5.93
N VAL A 33 6.55 3.22 5.71
CA VAL A 33 5.56 3.33 6.81
C VAL A 33 5.23 1.97 7.43
N CYS A 34 5.08 0.92 6.61
CA CYS A 34 4.87 -0.44 7.10
C CYS A 34 6.06 -0.97 7.93
N ASP A 35 7.29 -0.64 7.52
CA ASP A 35 8.51 -1.03 8.22
C ASP A 35 8.65 -0.24 9.53
N GLU A 36 8.31 1.06 9.55
CA GLU A 36 8.23 1.90 10.77
C GLU A 36 7.20 1.37 11.78
N LEU A 37 6.03 0.94 11.32
CA LEU A 37 5.00 0.30 12.14
C LEU A 37 5.50 -1.04 12.71
N SER A 38 6.16 -1.85 11.88
CA SER A 38 6.73 -3.13 12.32
C SER A 38 7.82 -2.94 13.37
N ALA A 39 8.66 -1.89 13.23
CA ALA A 39 9.72 -1.56 14.19
C ALA A 39 9.21 -1.19 15.60
N ILE A 40 7.95 -0.75 15.73
CA ILE A 40 7.29 -0.50 17.02
C ILE A 40 6.39 -1.67 17.48
N GLY A 41 6.48 -2.83 16.83
CA GLY A 41 5.70 -4.03 17.16
C GLY A 41 4.28 -4.05 16.59
N ARG A 42 3.96 -3.18 15.63
CA ARG A 42 2.63 -3.08 14.99
C ARG A 42 2.68 -3.59 13.56
N VAL A 43 2.73 -4.91 13.40
CA VAL A 43 2.79 -5.52 12.07
C VAL A 43 1.46 -5.34 11.34
N VAL A 44 1.52 -4.77 10.13
CA VAL A 44 0.36 -4.67 9.23
C VAL A 44 0.16 -6.02 8.54
N SER A 45 -1.08 -6.54 8.55
CA SER A 45 -1.38 -7.81 7.88
C SER A 45 -1.19 -7.69 6.36
N ASP A 46 -0.89 -8.80 5.68
CA ASP A 46 -0.66 -8.76 4.23
C ASP A 46 -1.90 -8.31 3.45
N LYS A 47 -3.10 -8.68 3.92
CA LYS A 47 -4.37 -8.23 3.34
C LYS A 47 -4.57 -6.72 3.52
N ASP A 48 -4.26 -6.19 4.70
CA ASP A 48 -4.36 -4.76 4.95
C ASP A 48 -3.33 -3.98 4.13
N LYS A 49 -2.11 -4.50 3.98
CA LYS A 49 -1.09 -3.89 3.10
C LYS A 49 -1.61 -3.77 1.67
N VAL A 50 -2.19 -4.84 1.13
CA VAL A 50 -2.77 -4.82 -0.22
C VAL A 50 -3.92 -3.81 -0.29
N PHE A 51 -4.85 -3.85 0.65
CA PHE A 51 -5.98 -2.93 0.67
C PHE A 51 -5.55 -1.46 0.69
N TRP A 52 -4.66 -1.09 1.62
CA TRP A 52 -4.19 0.29 1.78
C TRP A 52 -3.31 0.76 0.63
N LEU A 53 -2.45 -0.12 0.08
CA LEU A 53 -1.65 0.19 -1.10
C LEU A 53 -2.56 0.53 -2.29
N LEU A 54 -3.57 -0.31 -2.54
CA LEU A 54 -4.45 -0.13 -3.70
C LEU A 54 -5.35 1.10 -3.54
N GLN A 55 -5.82 1.39 -2.32
CA GLN A 55 -6.63 2.59 -2.05
C GLN A 55 -5.91 3.90 -2.36
N GLY A 56 -4.58 3.93 -2.30
CA GLY A 56 -3.82 5.15 -2.59
C GLY A 56 -3.57 5.46 -4.06
N LEU A 57 -3.91 4.55 -4.99
CA LEU A 57 -3.53 4.65 -6.41
C LEU A 57 -4.33 5.65 -7.24
N GLY A 58 -5.55 6.00 -6.79
CA GLY A 58 -6.45 6.89 -7.52
C GLY A 58 -7.29 6.19 -8.61
N SER A 59 -8.11 6.98 -9.33
CA SER A 59 -9.13 6.46 -10.25
C SER A 59 -8.58 5.71 -11.47
N GLY A 60 -7.36 6.02 -11.92
CA GLY A 60 -6.72 5.34 -13.06
C GLY A 60 -6.45 3.84 -12.84
N TYR A 61 -6.54 3.36 -11.60
CA TYR A 61 -6.23 1.98 -11.21
C TYR A 61 -7.47 1.17 -10.80
N GLN A 62 -8.70 1.68 -11.04
CA GLN A 62 -9.95 1.03 -10.59
C GLN A 62 -10.10 -0.43 -11.06
N LEU A 63 -9.70 -0.72 -12.30
CA LEU A 63 -9.77 -2.09 -12.82
C LEU A 63 -8.78 -3.02 -12.12
N PHE A 64 -7.57 -2.52 -11.86
CA PHE A 64 -6.52 -3.24 -11.14
C PHE A 64 -6.95 -3.54 -9.70
N LEU A 65 -7.45 -2.52 -9.00
CA LEU A 65 -8.08 -2.60 -7.67
C LEU A 65 -9.12 -3.72 -7.60
N THR A 66 -10.09 -3.71 -8.50
CA THR A 66 -11.19 -4.69 -8.54
C THR A 66 -10.69 -6.12 -8.75
N THR A 67 -9.62 -6.27 -9.53
CA THR A 67 -9.03 -7.58 -9.84
C THR A 67 -8.25 -8.12 -8.64
N MET A 68 -7.40 -7.29 -8.02
CA MET A 68 -6.53 -7.72 -6.91
C MET A 68 -7.28 -7.92 -5.59
N LEU A 69 -8.42 -7.23 -5.39
CA LEU A 69 -9.27 -7.40 -4.20
C LEU A 69 -10.28 -8.54 -4.33
N ARG A 70 -10.39 -9.19 -5.50
CA ARG A 70 -11.27 -10.34 -5.68
C ARG A 70 -10.76 -11.52 -4.84
N PRO A 71 -11.63 -12.24 -4.10
CA PRO A 71 -11.21 -13.42 -3.35
C PRO A 71 -10.68 -14.56 -4.26
N PRO A 72 -9.60 -15.26 -3.86
CA PRO A 72 -8.76 -14.95 -2.70
C PRO A 72 -7.86 -13.74 -2.96
N VAL A 73 -7.81 -12.81 -2.00
CA VAL A 73 -6.96 -11.60 -2.10
C VAL A 73 -5.49 -12.03 -2.21
N SER A 74 -4.81 -11.56 -3.26
CA SER A 74 -3.40 -11.80 -3.50
C SER A 74 -2.52 -11.27 -2.36
N GLN A 75 -1.32 -11.81 -2.20
CA GLN A 75 -0.38 -11.33 -1.17
C GLN A 75 0.31 -10.05 -1.60
N TYR A 76 0.80 -9.25 -0.64
CA TYR A 76 1.47 -7.98 -0.93
C TYR A 76 2.66 -8.17 -1.89
N LYS A 77 3.42 -9.24 -1.68
CA LYS A 77 4.58 -9.61 -2.52
C LYS A 77 4.22 -9.92 -3.98
N GLU A 78 2.98 -10.31 -4.25
CA GLU A 78 2.48 -10.63 -5.59
C GLU A 78 1.87 -9.39 -6.25
N VAL A 79 1.17 -8.56 -5.47
CA VAL A 79 0.53 -7.33 -5.97
C VAL A 79 1.56 -6.30 -6.44
N VAL A 80 2.68 -6.15 -5.73
CA VAL A 80 3.73 -5.16 -6.08
C VAL A 80 4.26 -5.31 -7.51
N PRO A 81 4.78 -6.48 -7.95
CA PRO A 81 5.29 -6.63 -9.31
C PRO A 81 4.19 -6.53 -10.38
N LEU A 82 2.97 -6.99 -10.06
CA LEU A 82 1.83 -6.85 -10.97
C LEU A 82 1.44 -5.38 -11.17
N LEU A 83 1.49 -4.60 -10.09
CA LEU A 83 1.18 -3.17 -10.11
C LEU A 83 2.24 -2.39 -10.90
N GLN A 84 3.52 -2.72 -10.73
CA GLN A 84 4.61 -2.15 -11.53
C GLN A 84 4.46 -2.48 -13.02
N SER A 85 4.13 -3.74 -13.34
CA SER A 85 3.89 -4.17 -14.72
C SER A 85 2.68 -3.46 -15.34
N TYR A 86 1.64 -3.21 -14.54
CA TYR A 86 0.45 -2.48 -14.99
C TYR A 86 0.78 -1.01 -15.33
N GLU A 87 1.52 -0.28 -14.49
CA GLU A 87 1.92 1.10 -14.80
C GLU A 87 2.80 1.18 -16.05
N ALA A 88 3.72 0.23 -16.24
CA ALA A 88 4.58 0.18 -17.44
C ALA A 88 3.82 -0.13 -18.75
N SER A 89 2.59 -0.64 -18.64
CA SER A 89 1.73 -0.97 -19.79
C SER A 89 0.75 0.13 -20.19
N GLN A 90 0.70 1.22 -19.41
CA GLN A 90 -0.11 2.42 -19.71
C GLN A 90 0.69 3.45 -20.49
#